data_AF-A0A5K1B0D7-F1
#
_entry.id   AF-A0A5K1B0D7-F1
#
_cell.length_a   1.000
_cell.length_b   1.000
_cell.length_c   1.000
_cell.angle_alpha   90.00
_cell.angle_beta   90.00
_cell.angle_gamma   90.00
#
_symmetry.space_group_name_H-M   'P 1'
#
loop_
_entity.id
_entity.type
_entity.pdbx_description
1 polymer ?
#
loop_
_entity_poly.entity_id
_entity_poly.type
_entity_poly.pdbx_seq_one_letter_code
_entity_poly.pdbx_strand_id
1 'polypeptide(L)' 'AIDHIINSAAKSFYMSGGGISVPIVFRGPNGAAAGVGSQHSQ' A
#
# COMPACT_ATOMS: atom_id res chain seq x y z
N ALA A 1 7.65 -0.52 3.04
CA ALA A 1 6.18 -0.51 3.19
C ALA A 1 5.46 -1.32 2.12
N ILE A 2 5.88 -1.27 0.84
CA ILE A 2 5.27 -2.04 -0.27
C ILE A 2 5.11 -3.54 0.05
N ASP A 3 6.11 -4.17 0.68
CA ASP A 3 6.04 -5.59 1.03
C ASP A 3 4.84 -5.93 1.93
N HIS A 4 4.60 -5.17 3.00
CA HIS A 4 3.44 -5.37 3.86
C HIS A 4 2.11 -5.07 3.16
N ILE A 5 2.08 -4.15 2.19
CA ILE A 5 0.87 -3.86 1.41
C ILE A 5 0.55 -5.03 0.47
N ILE A 6 1.54 -5.56 -0.23
CA ILE A 6 1.33 -6.58 -1.27
C ILE A 6 1.30 -8.00 -0.69
N ASN A 7 2.33 -8.38 0.07
CA ASN A 7 2.51 -9.76 0.48
C ASN A 7 1.70 -10.09 1.74
N SER A 8 1.50 -9.12 2.62
CA SER A 8 0.63 -9.28 3.79
C SER A 8 -0.80 -8.86 3.45
N ALA A 9 -1.09 -7.57 3.31
CA ALA A 9 -2.47 -7.09 3.26
C ALA A 9 -3.28 -7.58 2.04
N ALA A 10 -2.72 -7.51 0.83
CA ALA A 10 -3.47 -7.85 -0.39
C ALA A 10 -3.71 -9.36 -0.56
N LYS A 11 -2.82 -10.22 -0.03
CA LYS A 11 -2.89 -11.67 -0.27
C LYS A 11 -3.49 -12.46 0.89
N SER A 12 -3.53 -11.92 2.11
CA SER A 12 -3.99 -12.65 3.30
C SER A 12 -5.38 -13.27 3.16
N PHE A 13 -6.35 -12.60 2.54
CA PHE A 13 -7.70 -13.16 2.38
C PHE A 13 -7.71 -14.41 1.51
N TYR A 14 -7.01 -14.38 0.38
CA TYR A 14 -6.87 -15.54 -0.50
C TYR A 14 -6.06 -16.66 0.15
N MET A 15 -4.90 -16.33 0.73
CA MET A 15 -4.00 -17.34 1.33
C MET A 15 -4.59 -18.01 2.58
N SER A 16 -5.48 -17.33 3.29
CA SER A 16 -6.20 -17.90 4.45
C SER A 16 -7.46 -18.68 4.07
N GLY A 17 -7.76 -18.85 2.78
CA GLY A 17 -9.01 -19.48 2.34
C GLY A 17 -10.26 -18.72 2.77
N GLY A 18 -10.15 -17.39 2.92
CA GLY A 18 -11.23 -16.51 3.38
C GLY A 18 -11.32 -16.31 4.90
N GLY A 19 -10.43 -16.92 5.69
CA GLY A 19 -10.47 -16.83 7.16
C GLY A 19 -9.94 -15.51 7.75
N ILE A 20 -9.10 -14.79 7.02
CA ILE A 20 -8.46 -13.54 7.47
C ILE A 20 -8.83 -12.41 6.52
N SER A 21 -9.75 -11.55 6.96
CA SER A 21 -10.10 -10.30 6.25
C SER A 21 -9.16 -9.17 6.66
N VAL A 22 -8.75 -8.35 5.68
CA VAL A 22 -7.84 -7.20 5.91
C VAL A 22 -8.52 -5.89 5.48
N PRO A 23 -9.37 -5.28 6.32
CA PRO A 23 -10.08 -4.04 6.01
C PRO A 23 -9.21 -2.80 6.32
N ILE A 24 -8.16 -2.58 5.54
CA ILE A 24 -7.21 -1.45 5.72
C ILE A 24 -7.19 -0.56 4.47
N VAL A 25 -7.15 0.77 4.67
CA VAL A 25 -7.00 1.75 3.58
C VAL A 25 -5.75 2.59 3.80
N PHE A 26 -4.81 2.53 2.85
CA PHE A 26 -3.59 3.35 2.83
C PHE A 26 -3.85 4.66 2.08
N ARG A 27 -3.48 5.80 2.67
CA ARG A 27 -3.68 7.14 2.09
C ARG A 27 -2.45 8.02 2.28
N GLY A 28 -2.25 8.92 1.33
CA GLY A 28 -1.23 9.95 1.33
C GLY A 28 -1.24 10.69 -0.02
N PRO A 29 -0.56 11.85 -0.13
CA PRO A 29 -0.31 12.49 -1.43
C PRO A 29 0.58 11.58 -2.30
N ASN A 30 0.32 11.54 -3.61
CA ASN A 30 1.13 10.81 -4.59
C ASN A 30 1.40 11.73 -5.80
N GLY A 31 2.54 11.56 -6.46
CA GLY A 31 2.95 12.38 -7.60
C GLY A 31 3.64 13.70 -7.21
N ALA A 32 3.83 14.58 -8.20
CA ALA A 32 4.64 15.78 -8.06
C ALA A 32 3.99 16.88 -7.21
N ALA A 33 4.83 17.56 -6.42
CA ALA A 33 4.49 18.80 -5.73
C ALA A 33 5.50 19.91 -6.09
N ALA A 34 5.11 21.18 -5.90
CA ALA A 34 5.95 22.31 -6.31
C ALA A 34 7.25 22.38 -5.47
N GLY A 35 8.40 22.27 -6.15
CA GLY A 35 9.72 22.52 -5.54
C GLY A 35 10.31 21.40 -4.68
N VAL A 36 9.74 20.19 -4.67
CA VAL A 36 10.17 19.09 -3.75
C VAL A 36 11.19 18.11 -4.33
N GLY A 37 11.59 18.27 -5.60
CA GLY A 37 12.61 17.42 -6.24
C GLY A 37 12.14 16.00 -6.60
N SER A 38 13.04 15.20 -7.17
CA SER A 38 12.72 13.92 -7.83
C SER A 38 12.36 12.78 -6.87
N GLN A 39 12.94 12.75 -5.66
CA GLN A 39 12.67 11.71 -4.67
C GLN A 39 11.29 11.85 -4.01
N HIS A 40 10.68 13.03 -4.08
CA HIS A 40 9.37 13.35 -3.49
C HIS A 40 8.25 13.44 -4.54
N SER A 41 8.55 13.16 -5.81
CA SER A 41 7.63 13.29 -6.95
C SER A 41 7.54 12.00 -7.79
N GLN A 42 7.60 10.85 -7.10
CA GLN A 42 7.52 9.51 -7.71
C GLN A 42 6.18 9.25 -8.41
#